data_AF-X1R250-F1
#
_entry.id   AF-X1R250-F1
#
_cell.length_a   1.000
_cell.length_b   1.000
_cell.length_c   1.000
_cell.angle_alpha   90.00
_cell.angle_beta   90.00
_cell.angle_gamma   90.00
#
_symmetry.space_group_name_H-M   'P 1'
#
loop_
_entity.id
_entity.type
_entity.pdbx_description
1 polymer ?
#
loop_
_entity_poly.entity_id
_entity_poly.type
_entity_poly.pdbx_seq_one_letter_code
_entity_poly.pdbx_strand_id
1 'polypeptide(L)' 'MSLGCALLGLLDHKPMTGYDLKKMLDHPMGFFWAAQLSQIYRELNKLEEKRLVKSE' A
#
# COMPACT_ATOMS: atom_id res chain seq x y z
N MET A 1 6.54 9.13 4.25
CA MET A 1 6.94 9.11 2.82
C MET A 1 7.18 7.69 2.31
N SER A 2 7.83 6.79 3.06
CA SER A 2 8.21 5.47 2.54
C SER A 2 7.05 4.51 2.23
N LEU A 3 5.95 4.53 3.02
CA LEU A 3 4.82 3.62 2.79
C LEU A 3 4.06 3.91 1.49
N GLY A 4 3.80 5.19 1.18
CA GLY A 4 3.12 5.57 -0.07
C GLY A 4 3.90 5.14 -1.31
N CYS A 5 5.24 5.29 -1.31
CA CYS A 5 6.08 4.81 -2.42
C CYS A 5 6.06 3.29 -2.54
N ALA A 6 6.06 2.56 -1.42
CA ALA A 6 5.95 1.10 -1.43
C ALA A 6 4.59 0.63 -2.00
N LEU A 7 3.49 1.28 -1.60
CA LEU A 7 2.16 0.99 -2.12
C LEU A 7 2.07 1.28 -3.63
N LEU A 8 2.61 2.41 -4.09
CA LEU A 8 2.67 2.74 -5.52
C LEU A 8 3.48 1.71 -6.31
N GLY A 9 4.65 1.30 -5.81
CA GLY A 9 5.46 0.26 -6.48
C GLY A 9 4.73 -1.08 -6.58
N LEU A 10 4.00 -1.48 -5.53
CA LEU A 10 3.20 -2.71 -5.55
C LEU A 10 2.02 -2.62 -6.54
N LEU A 11 1.35 -1.47 -6.59
CA LEU A 11 0.21 -1.23 -7.47
C LEU A 11 0.60 -1.05 -8.95
N ASP A 12 1.82 -0.56 -9.21
CA ASP A 12 2.39 -0.45 -10.56
C ASP A 12 2.58 -1.84 -11.21
N HIS A 13 2.95 -2.85 -10.41
CA HIS A 13 3.08 -4.22 -10.89
C HIS A 13 1.75 -4.86 -11.26
N LYS A 14 0.70 -4.65 -10.45
CA LYS A 14 -0.65 -5.17 -10.70
C LYS A 14 -1.68 -4.49 -9.77
N PRO A 15 -2.95 -4.42 -10.18
CA PRO A 15 -4.03 -4.04 -9.26
C PRO A 15 -4.13 -5.05 -8.11
N MET A 16 -4.22 -4.55 -6.89
CA MET A 16 -4.25 -5.33 -5.65
C MET A 16 -5.23 -4.72 -4.66
N THR A 17 -5.88 -5.56 -3.86
CA THR A 17 -6.71 -5.06 -2.76
C THR A 17 -5.83 -4.58 -1.60
N GLY A 18 -6.39 -3.76 -0.70
CA GLY A 18 -5.70 -3.35 0.53
C GLY A 18 -5.21 -4.53 1.38
N TYR A 19 -5.90 -5.67 1.32
CA TYR A 19 -5.51 -6.89 2.02
C TYR A 19 -4.31 -7.58 1.36
N ASP A 20 -4.30 -7.66 0.02
CA ASP A 20 -3.17 -8.20 -0.73
C ASP A 20 -1.90 -7.37 -0.53
N LEU A 21 -2.05 -6.04 -0.53
CA LEU A 21 -0.96 -5.11 -0.23
C LEU A 21 -0.40 -5.36 1.17
N LYS A 22 -1.27 -5.55 2.18
CA LYS A 22 -0.83 -5.91 3.52
C LYS A 22 -0.08 -7.24 3.55
N LYS A 23 -0.61 -8.26 2.88
CA LYS A 23 0.02 -9.59 2.84
C LYS A 23 1.40 -9.56 2.20
N MET A 24 1.59 -8.73 1.16
CA MET A 24 2.89 -8.53 0.50
C MET A 24 3.88 -7.76 1.40
N LEU A 25 3.40 -6.75 2.12
CA LEU A 25 4.21 -5.99 3.08
C LEU A 25 4.60 -6.81 4.32
N ASP A 26 3.77 -7.78 4.73
CA ASP A 26 4.01 -8.65 5.87
C ASP A 26 4.90 -9.88 5.54
N HIS A 27 5.25 -10.13 4.26
CA HIS A 27 6.14 -11.23 3.83
C HIS A 27 7.64 -10.89 4.12
N PRO A 28 8.58 -11.86 4.22
CA PRO A 28 9.60 -12.00 5.27
C PRO A 28 10.67 -10.89 5.34
N MET A 29 10.66 -9.92 4.42
CA MET A 29 11.28 -8.59 4.58
C MET A 29 10.55 -7.71 5.63
N GLY A 30 9.47 -8.21 6.23
CA GLY A 30 8.64 -7.53 7.23
C GLY A 30 9.30 -7.19 8.58
N PHE A 31 10.60 -7.41 8.75
CA PHE A 31 11.31 -7.02 9.98
C PHE A 31 11.48 -5.50 10.16
N PHE A 32 11.31 -4.70 9.09
CA PHE A 32 11.55 -3.24 9.15
C PHE A 32 10.30 -2.37 9.04
N TRP A 33 9.16 -2.91 8.61
CA TRP A 33 7.99 -2.07 8.29
C TRP A 33 6.65 -2.75 8.63
N ALA A 34 6.29 -2.77 9.92
CA ALA A 34 4.97 -3.21 10.36
C ALA A 34 3.91 -2.15 10.04
N ALA A 35 3.33 -2.17 8.83
CA ALA A 35 2.20 -1.32 8.49
C ALA A 35 0.89 -1.96 8.96
N GLN A 36 0.12 -1.25 9.78
CA GLN A 36 -1.24 -1.68 10.12
C GLN A 36 -2.14 -1.56 8.89
N LEU A 37 -3.16 -2.44 8.78
CA LEU A 37 -4.11 -2.40 7.67
C LEU A 37 -4.82 -1.05 7.58
N SER A 38 -5.13 -0.44 8.73
CA SER A 38 -5.70 0.91 8.82
C SER A 38 -4.77 2.00 8.29
N GLN A 39 -3.45 1.85 8.42
CA GLN A 39 -2.48 2.79 7.84
C GLN A 39 -2.41 2.65 6.32
N ILE A 40 -2.50 1.42 5.79
CA ILE A 40 -2.55 1.18 4.34
C ILE A 40 -3.76 1.88 3.73
N TYR A 41 -4.95 1.68 4.29
CA TYR A 41 -6.16 2.35 3.78
C TYR A 41 -6.08 3.88 3.87
N ARG A 42 -5.53 4.44 4.96
CA ARG A 42 -5.33 5.89 5.07
C ARG A 42 -4.36 6.42 4.02
N GLU A 43 -3.27 5.71 3.74
CA GLU A 43 -2.34 6.12 2.70
C GLU A 43 -2.92 5.94 1.30
N LEU A 44 -3.69 4.88 1.04
CA LEU A 44 -4.41 4.70 -0.22
C LEU A 44 -5.38 5.86 -0.47
N ASN A 45 -6.17 6.27 0.53
CA ASN A 45 -7.04 7.45 0.42
C ASN A 45 -6.25 8.72 0.07
N LYS A 46 -5.09 8.95 0.72
CA LYS A 46 -4.24 10.10 0.39
C LYS A 46 -3.65 10.02 -1.02
N LEU A 47 -3.34 8.82 -1.52
CA LEU A 47 -2.84 8.61 -2.88
C LEU A 47 -3.97 8.85 -3.90
N GLU A 48 -5.20 8.47 -3.57
CA GLU A 48 -6.40 8.70 -4.39
C GLU A 48 -6.77 10.18 -4.43
N GLU A 49 -6.71 10.90 -3.30
CA GLU A 49 -6.85 12.36 -3.24
C GLU A 49 -5.84 13.07 -4.15
N LYS A 50 -4.62 12.51 -4.25
CA LYS A 50 -3.56 12.99 -5.15
C LYS A 50 -3.71 12.51 -6.60
N ARG A 51 -4.75 11.72 -6.91
CA ARG A 51 -5.01 11.10 -8.23
C ARG A 51 -3.87 10.21 -8.72
N LEU A 52 -3.12 9.60 -7.81
CA LEU A 52 -2.03 8.67 -8.13
C LEU A 52 -2.52 7.22 -8.21
N VAL A 53 -3.63 6.91 -7.55
CA VAL A 53 -4.30 5.60 -7.59
C VAL A 53 -5.80 5.82 -7.74
N LYS A 54 -6.53 4.78 -8.14
CA LYS A 54 -7.98 4.79 -8.24
C LYS A 54 -8.52 3.51 -7.62
N SER A 55 -9.54 3.63 -6.78
CA SER A 55 -10.31 2.50 -6.29
C SER A 55 -11.37 2.12 -7.35
N GLU A 56 -11.34 0.88 -7.82
CA GLU A 56 -12.41 0.28 -8.64
C GLU A 56 -13.41 -0.49 -7.77
#